data_AF-A0A832DNN7-F1
#
_entry.id   AF-A0A832DNN7-F1
#
_cell.length_a   1.000
_cell.length_b   1.000
_cell.length_c   1.000
_cell.angle_alpha   90.00
_cell.angle_beta   90.00
_cell.angle_gamma   90.00
#
_symmetry.space_group_name_H-M   'P 1'
#
loop_
_entity.id
_entity.type
_entity.pdbx_description
1 polymer ?
#
loop_
_entity_poly.entity_id
_entity_poly.type
_entity_poly.pdbx_seq_one_letter_code
_entity_poly.pdbx_strand_id
1 'polypeptide(L)'
;MIEALPRREREVFETLCRLEAGTAAGVRNALSDPLSDSAVRTLLSRLEAKGLIERTTGPDGFLYSPVQRTEAVAAGALRRMIDTFFAGSAASAATALLGLGQRLTPEEAAALEQAIDQAVEREP
;
A
#
# COMPACT_ATOMS: atom_id res chain seq x y z
N MET A 1 12.82 1.29 2.64
CA MET A 1 11.89 0.68 1.67
C MET A 1 11.15 -0.45 2.36
N ILE A 2 9.83 -0.57 2.20
CA ILE A 2 8.96 -1.56 2.87
C ILE A 2 9.48 -3.01 2.67
N GLU A 3 10.16 -3.27 1.56
CA GLU A 3 10.84 -4.54 1.23
C GLU A 3 11.96 -4.95 2.20
N ALA A 4 12.54 -4.00 2.94
CA ALA A 4 13.53 -4.28 3.97
C ALA A 4 12.90 -4.56 5.35
N LEU A 5 11.57 -4.42 5.48
CA LEU A 5 10.88 -4.75 6.73
C LEU A 5 10.87 -6.27 6.93
N PRO A 6 11.11 -6.75 8.16
CA PRO A 6 10.82 -8.12 8.56
C PRO A 6 9.37 -8.50 8.22
N ARG A 7 9.14 -9.76 7.84
CA ARG A 7 7.84 -10.26 7.34
C ARG A 7 6.64 -9.76 8.16
N ARG A 8 6.68 -9.91 9.50
CA ARG A 8 5.57 -9.50 10.38
C ARG A 8 5.38 -7.99 10.47
N GLU A 9 6.46 -7.21 10.42
CA GLU A 9 6.35 -5.74 10.39
C GLU A 9 5.74 -5.27 9.08
N ARG A 10 6.11 -5.91 7.97
CA ARG A 10 5.51 -5.65 6.66
C ARG A 10 4.02 -5.98 6.64
N GLU A 11 3.63 -7.15 7.15
CA GLU A 11 2.21 -7.56 7.22
C GLU A 11 1.36 -6.58 8.01
N VAL A 12 1.84 -6.14 9.18
CA VAL A 12 1.17 -5.13 10.01
C VAL A 12 1.09 -3.79 9.28
N PHE A 13 2.17 -3.38 8.62
CA PHE A 13 2.22 -2.13 7.87
C PHE A 13 1.26 -2.12 6.66
N GLU A 14 1.29 -3.17 5.84
CA GLU A 14 0.39 -3.32 4.67
C GLU A 14 -1.07 -3.40 5.10
N THR A 15 -1.35 -4.05 6.23
CA THR A 15 -2.70 -4.09 6.81
C THR A 15 -3.16 -2.70 7.23
N LEU A 16 -2.29 -1.93 7.88
CA LEU A 16 -2.59 -0.55 8.23
C LEU A 16 -2.79 0.33 6.98
N CYS A 17 -2.00 0.13 5.92
CA CYS A 17 -2.17 0.83 4.65
C CYS A 17 -3.54 0.58 4.01
N ARG A 18 -4.05 -0.66 4.05
CA ARG A 18 -5.40 -0.99 3.55
C ARG A 18 -6.51 -0.37 4.40
N LEU A 19 -6.28 -0.21 5.70
CA LEU A 19 -7.25 0.39 6.61
C LEU A 19 -7.25 1.92 6.58
N GLU A 20 -6.19 2.54 6.03
CA GLU A 20 -5.87 3.98 6.08
C GLU A 20 -5.61 4.52 7.49
N ALA A 21 -6.39 4.11 8.49
CA ALA A 21 -6.15 4.32 9.90
C ALA A 21 -6.79 3.22 10.76
N GLY A 22 -6.22 2.92 11.92
CA GLY A 22 -6.78 1.91 12.82
C GLY A 22 -6.18 1.86 14.21
N THR A 23 -6.94 1.34 15.17
CA THR A 23 -6.43 1.01 16.50
C THR A 23 -5.61 -0.28 16.46
N ALA A 24 -4.81 -0.56 17.49
CA ALA A 24 -4.08 -1.83 17.59
C ALA A 24 -5.03 -3.05 17.50
N ALA A 25 -6.24 -2.95 18.08
CA ALA A 25 -7.26 -3.99 17.97
C ALA A 25 -7.82 -4.10 16.55
N GLY A 26 -8.06 -2.97 15.88
CA GLY A 26 -8.52 -2.95 14.48
C GLY A 26 -7.52 -3.62 13.54
N VAL A 27 -6.24 -3.26 13.67
CA VAL A 27 -5.15 -3.89 12.90
C VAL A 27 -5.08 -5.40 13.17
N ARG A 28 -5.14 -5.80 14.44
CA ARG A 28 -5.13 -7.22 14.84
C ARG A 28 -6.26 -8.02 14.19
N ASN A 29 -7.47 -7.46 14.16
CA ASN A 29 -8.65 -8.13 13.60
C ASN A 29 -8.60 -8.23 12.08
N ALA A 30 -7.87 -7.34 11.41
CA ALA A 30 -7.70 -7.34 9.96
C ALA A 30 -6.51 -8.19 9.48
N LEU A 31 -5.69 -8.72 10.38
CA LEU A 31 -4.61 -9.66 10.04
C LEU A 31 -5.20 -11.04 9.72
N SER A 32 -4.75 -11.62 8.60
CA SER A 32 -5.13 -12.97 8.18
C SER A 32 -4.53 -14.07 9.07
N ASP A 33 -3.37 -13.82 9.68
CA ASP A 33 -2.72 -14.71 10.65
C ASP A 33 -2.64 -14.01 12.02
N PRO A 34 -3.40 -14.46 13.02
CA PRO A 34 -3.62 -13.70 14.23
C PRO A 34 -2.36 -13.60 15.11
N LEU A 35 -2.07 -12.38 15.54
CA LEU A 35 -1.04 -12.08 16.53
C LEU A 35 -1.66 -11.81 17.90
N SER A 36 -0.86 -11.93 18.96
CA SER A 36 -1.25 -11.40 20.27
C SER A 36 -1.34 -9.88 20.22
N ASP A 37 -2.19 -9.32 21.07
CA ASP A 37 -2.34 -7.86 21.17
C ASP A 37 -1.01 -7.15 21.51
N SER A 38 -0.21 -7.73 22.42
CA SER A 38 1.12 -7.22 22.76
C SER A 38 2.10 -7.25 21.58
N ALA A 39 2.03 -8.27 20.72
CA ALA A 39 2.85 -8.36 19.53
C ALA A 39 2.48 -7.28 18.52
N VAL A 40 1.18 -7.05 18.27
CA VAL A 40 0.72 -5.99 17.37
C VAL A 40 1.17 -4.62 17.85
N ARG A 41 1.00 -4.31 19.15
CA ARG A 41 1.46 -3.05 19.75
C ARG A 41 2.97 -2.85 19.63
N THR A 42 3.75 -3.92 19.82
CA THR A 42 5.20 -3.89 19.64
C THR A 42 5.57 -3.59 18.19
N LEU A 43 4.92 -4.24 17.22
CA LEU A 43 5.19 -4.03 15.80
C LEU A 43 4.80 -2.61 15.36
N LEU A 44 3.65 -2.09 15.81
CA LEU A 44 3.24 -0.71 15.55
C LEU A 44 4.26 0.29 16.12
N SER A 45 4.72 0.08 17.36
CA SER A 45 5.76 0.94 17.97
C SER A 45 7.07 0.94 17.18
N ARG A 46 7.47 -0.21 16.61
CA ARG A 46 8.66 -0.29 15.74
C ARG A 46 8.47 0.43 14.42
N LEU A 47 7.29 0.32 13.82
CA LEU A 47 6.94 1.03 12.59
C LEU A 47 6.91 2.54 12.82
N GLU A 48 6.40 2.99 13.97
CA GLU A 48 6.40 4.39 14.42
C GLU A 48 7.83 4.89 14.60
N ALA A 49 8.68 4.13 15.30
CA ALA A 49 10.10 4.46 15.47
C ALA A 49 10.89 4.54 14.14
N LYS A 50 10.43 3.82 13.10
CA LYS A 50 10.97 3.90 11.74
C LYS A 50 10.41 5.07 10.92
N GLY A 51 9.47 5.84 11.48
CA GLY A 51 8.81 6.96 10.79
C GLY A 51 7.89 6.52 9.65
N LEU A 52 7.41 5.27 9.67
CA LEU A 52 6.52 4.73 8.63
C LEU A 52 5.05 4.95 8.96
N ILE A 53 4.72 5.01 10.24
CA ILE A 53 3.37 5.29 10.73
C ILE A 53 3.44 6.45 11.71
N GLU A 54 2.31 7.12 11.89
CA GLU A 54 2.09 8.12 12.93
C GLU A 54 1.03 7.63 13.91
N ARG A 55 1.10 8.14 15.14
CA ARG A 55 0.18 7.82 16.21
C ARG A 55 -0.52 9.08 16.70
N THR A 56 -1.85 9.04 16.72
CA THR A 56 -2.70 10.12 17.24
C THR A 56 -3.58 9.60 18.38
N THR A 57 -4.02 10.51 19.24
CA THR A 57 -4.95 10.17 20.33
C THR A 57 -6.38 10.22 19.78
N GLY A 58 -7.13 9.14 19.96
CA GLY A 58 -8.55 9.02 19.62
C GLY A 58 -9.42 8.70 20.84
N PRO A 59 -10.75 8.65 20.67
CA PRO A 59 -11.70 8.39 21.75
C PRO A 59 -11.52 7.01 22.41
N ASP A 60 -11.13 6.00 21.64
CA ASP A 60 -10.93 4.61 22.13
C ASP A 60 -9.45 4.25 22.31
N GLY A 61 -8.60 5.26 22.54
CA GLY A 61 -7.15 5.11 22.71
C GLY A 61 -6.36 5.57 21.49
N PHE A 62 -5.20 4.96 21.22
CA PHE A 62 -4.33 5.38 20.13
C PHE A 62 -4.84 4.89 18.76
N LEU A 63 -4.89 5.83 17.82
CA LEU A 63 -5.11 5.58 16.41
C LEU A 63 -3.76 5.64 15.68
N TYR A 64 -3.52 4.71 14.78
CA TYR A 64 -2.32 4.65 13.96
C TYR A 64 -2.71 4.87 12.51
N SER A 65 -1.88 5.58 11.74
CA SER A 65 -2.05 5.77 10.29
C SER A 65 -0.69 5.68 9.60
N PRO A 66 -0.61 5.22 8.33
CA PRO A 66 0.61 5.33 7.55
C PRO A 66 0.95 6.81 7.33
N VAL A 67 2.23 7.17 7.41
CA VAL A 67 2.64 8.54 7.03
C VAL A 67 2.39 8.71 5.53
N GLN A 68 1.86 9.87 5.10
CA GLN A 68 1.50 10.19 3.69
C GLN A 68 2.62 9.88 2.66
N ARG A 69 3.88 9.82 3.09
CA ARG A 69 5.00 9.34 2.26
C ARG A 69 4.85 7.89 1.77
N THR A 70 3.88 7.13 2.26
CA THR A 70 3.66 5.73 1.88
C THR A 70 3.21 5.58 0.43
N GLU A 71 2.43 6.53 -0.11
CA GLU A 71 2.09 6.56 -1.55
C GLU A 71 3.34 6.68 -2.41
N ALA A 72 4.29 7.54 -2.01
CA ALA A 72 5.58 7.66 -2.67
C ALA A 72 6.44 6.39 -2.53
N VAL A 73 6.31 5.66 -1.41
CA VAL A 73 7.00 4.37 -1.24
C VAL A 73 6.37 3.27 -2.09
N ALA A 74 5.03 3.22 -2.18
CA ALA A 74 4.29 2.28 -3.03
C ALA A 74 4.59 2.55 -4.51
N ALA A 75 4.55 3.81 -4.94
CA ALA A 75 4.95 4.23 -6.28
C ALA A 75 6.40 3.85 -6.58
N GLY A 76 7.31 4.05 -5.62
CA GLY A 76 8.71 3.65 -5.77
C GLY A 76 8.89 2.12 -5.88
N ALA A 77 8.13 1.33 -5.12
CA ALA A 77 8.15 -0.13 -5.21
C ALA A 77 7.58 -0.63 -6.54
N LEU A 78 6.45 -0.06 -6.97
CA LEU A 78 5.86 -0.34 -8.27
C LEU A 78 6.83 0.01 -9.40
N ARG A 79 7.49 1.17 -9.34
CA ARG A 79 8.51 1.58 -10.32
C ARG A 79 9.63 0.55 -10.44
N ARG A 80 10.20 0.08 -9.33
CA ARG A 80 11.22 -0.98 -9.36
C ARG A 80 10.71 -2.28 -9.97
N MET A 81 9.48 -2.67 -9.68
CA MET A 81 8.87 -3.86 -10.25
C MET A 81 8.72 -3.74 -11.77
N ILE A 82 8.26 -2.58 -12.26
CA ILE A 82 8.16 -2.26 -13.69
C ILE A 82 9.56 -2.30 -14.34
N ASP A 83 10.55 -1.65 -13.73
CA ASP A 83 11.92 -1.61 -14.24
C ASP A 83 12.54 -3.02 -14.31
N THR A 84 12.29 -3.86 -13.30
CA THR A 84 12.90 -5.20 -13.18
C THR A 84 12.26 -6.24 -14.09
N PHE A 85 10.93 -6.29 -14.15
CA PHE A 85 10.20 -7.38 -14.82
C PHE A 85 9.59 -7.00 -16.17
N PHE A 86 9.45 -5.69 -16.42
CA PHE A 86 8.78 -5.15 -17.61
C PHE A 86 9.67 -4.18 -18.39
N ALA A 87 11.00 -4.22 -18.15
CA ALA A 87 11.99 -3.38 -18.82
C ALA A 87 11.66 -1.88 -18.81
N GLY A 88 11.03 -1.40 -17.74
CA GLY A 88 10.62 0.00 -17.59
C GLY A 88 9.35 0.38 -18.37
N SER A 89 8.71 -0.58 -19.06
CA SER A 89 7.50 -0.33 -19.85
C SER A 89 6.24 -0.36 -18.99
N ALA A 90 5.71 0.83 -18.68
CA ALA A 90 4.42 0.96 -17.99
C ALA A 90 3.27 0.31 -18.79
N ALA A 91 3.30 0.42 -20.13
CA ALA A 91 2.32 -0.22 -21.00
C ALA A 91 2.35 -1.75 -20.86
N SER A 92 3.54 -2.36 -20.86
CA SER A 92 3.68 -3.81 -20.70
C SER A 92 3.17 -4.30 -19.33
N ALA A 93 3.49 -3.56 -18.26
CA ALA A 93 3.00 -3.86 -16.92
C ALA A 93 1.46 -3.76 -16.83
N ALA A 94 0.86 -2.72 -17.43
CA ALA A 94 -0.58 -2.55 -17.47
C ALA A 94 -1.28 -3.68 -18.26
N THR A 95 -0.75 -4.07 -19.42
CA THR A 95 -1.29 -5.20 -20.19
C THR A 95 -1.19 -6.51 -19.41
N ALA A 96 -0.09 -6.75 -18.71
CA ALA A 96 0.07 -7.94 -17.88
C ALA A 96 -0.95 -7.97 -16.74
N LEU A 97 -1.21 -6.84 -16.08
CA LEU A 97 -2.23 -6.72 -15.04
C LEU A 97 -3.61 -7.11 -15.56
N LEU A 98 -4.00 -6.60 -16.73
CA LEU A 98 -5.29 -6.96 -17.38
C LEU A 98 -5.35 -8.44 -17.79
N GLY A 99 -4.20 -9.04 -18.12
CA GLY A 99 -4.07 -10.45 -18.46
C GLY A 99 -4.20 -11.44 -17.29
N LEU A 100 -4.09 -10.97 -16.03
CA LEU A 100 -4.16 -11.83 -14.83
C LEU A 100 -5.60 -12.26 -14.45
N GLY A 101 -6.61 -11.91 -15.24
CA GLY A 101 -7.97 -12.41 -15.10
C GLY A 101 -8.94 -11.49 -14.35
N GLN A 102 -8.54 -10.26 -14.04
CA GLN A 102 -9.48 -9.23 -13.61
C GLN A 102 -10.23 -8.68 -14.84
N ARG A 103 -11.54 -8.94 -14.92
CA ARG A 103 -12.40 -8.18 -15.83
C ARG A 103 -12.68 -6.84 -15.19
N LEU A 104 -12.33 -5.76 -15.90
CA LEU A 104 -12.70 -4.42 -15.49
C LEU A 104 -14.21 -4.25 -15.60
N THR A 105 -14.80 -3.55 -14.64
CA THR A 105 -16.12 -2.97 -14.81
C THR A 105 -16.07 -1.86 -15.87
N PRO A 106 -17.22 -1.48 -16.48
CA PRO A 106 -17.26 -0.35 -17.40
C PRO A 106 -16.73 0.96 -16.79
N GLU A 107 -16.94 1.15 -15.49
CA GLU A 107 -16.47 2.32 -14.74
C GLU A 107 -14.95 2.33 -14.58
N GLU A 108 -14.36 1.19 -14.20
CA GLU A 108 -12.89 1.05 -14.09
C GLU A 108 -12.21 1.18 -15.46
N ALA A 109 -12.82 0.64 -16.52
CA ALA A 109 -12.31 0.78 -17.88
C ALA A 109 -12.31 2.24 -18.33
N ALA A 110 -13.40 2.98 -18.10
CA ALA A 110 -13.49 4.40 -18.45
C ALA A 110 -12.48 5.25 -17.65
N ALA A 111 -12.28 4.95 -16.36
CA ALA A 111 -11.27 5.63 -15.55
C ALA A 111 -9.84 5.36 -16.06
N LEU A 112 -9.55 4.13 -16.49
CA LEU A 112 -8.26 3.76 -17.05
C LEU A 112 -8.01 4.44 -18.41
N GLU A 113 -9.02 4.50 -19.28
CA GLU A 113 -8.96 5.24 -20.55
C GLU A 113 -8.63 6.72 -20.32
N GLN A 114 -9.33 7.38 -19.39
CA GLN A 114 -9.05 8.77 -19.04
C GLN A 114 -7.62 8.97 -18.51
N ALA A 115 -7.12 8.04 -17.69
CA ALA A 115 -5.75 8.11 -17.18
C ALA A 115 -4.71 7.95 -18.31
N ILE A 116 -4.98 7.08 -19.29
CA ILE A 116 -4.13 6.91 -20.49
C ILE A 116 -4.15 8.20 -21.31
N ASP A 117 -5.32 8.78 -21.57
CA ASP A 117 -5.46 10.02 -22.34
C ASP A 117 -4.72 11.20 -21.70
N GLN A 118 -4.65 11.25 -20.36
CA GLN A 118 -3.88 12.26 -19.64
C GLN A 118 -2.36 12.01 -19.67
N ALA A 119 -1.94 10.75 -19.74
CA ALA A 119 -0.54 10.34 -19.72
C ALA A 119 0.11 10.36 -21.10
N VAL A 120 -0.68 10.24 -22.18
CA VAL A 120 -0.21 10.53 -23.53
C VAL A 120 0.11 12.02 -23.59
N GLU A 121 1.39 12.36 -23.66
CA GLU A 121 1.83 13.71 -23.98
C GLU A 121 1.08 14.14 -25.24
N ARG A 122 0.19 15.13 -25.10
CA ARG A 122 -0.18 15.95 -26.24
C ARG A 122 1.06 16.74 -26.58
N GLU A 123 1.94 16.15 -27.38
CA GLU A 123 2.94 16.93 -28.10
C GLU A 123 2.20 18.09 -28.81
N PRO A 124 2.61 19.34 -28.59
CA PRO A 124 2.04 20.49 -29.29
C PRO A 124 2.33 20.47 -30.79
#